data_AF-A0A6N6KJY7-F1
#
_entry.id   AF-A0A6N6KJY7-F1
#
_cell.length_a   1.000
_cell.length_b   1.000
_cell.length_c   1.000
_cell.angle_alpha   90.00
_cell.angle_beta   90.00
_cell.angle_gamma   90.00
#
_symmetry.space_group_name_H-M   'P 1'
#
loop_
_entity.id
_entity.type
_entity.pdbx_description
1 polymer ?
#
loop_
_entity_poly.entity_id
_entity_poly.type
_entity_poly.pdbx_seq_one_letter_code
_entity_poly.pdbx_strand_id
1 'polypeptide(L)'
;QQKITLTSFTEGAYSIPQIGIPYERNGSQGSVFSPTLMLEVNTFDVGEATELQPIKNIIEEPITFWDFLPYIIIVLALTLIGLVVWLLIRRNQRKEMLAEFEKKKLPAHIIALSKLEKLQQAELWQKGEIKLFQSQLTFILREYLEDRFKIPALESTSDEIVDDLKKTDLEEVITGKLKNILQTADLVKFAKSEPPVEVHDEAFQNILGFVKATIPQPEPEEDTEETDTSTAKGDPVND
;
A
#
# COMPACT_ATOMS: atom_id res chain seq x y z
N GLN A 1 26.58 28.27 70.82
CA GLN A 1 27.20 26.93 70.70
C GLN A 1 28.01 26.94 69.41
N GLN A 2 29.33 26.73 69.49
CA GLN A 2 30.20 26.65 68.31
C GLN A 2 30.47 25.17 68.01
N LYS A 3 30.29 24.74 66.76
CA LYS A 3 30.62 23.39 66.30
C LYS A 3 31.92 23.45 65.51
N ILE A 4 32.89 22.61 65.87
CA ILE A 4 34.18 22.48 65.17
C ILE A 4 34.27 21.02 64.72
N THR A 5 34.55 20.80 63.43
CA THR A 5 34.77 19.47 62.86
C THR A 5 36.26 19.21 62.76
N LEU A 6 36.74 18.15 63.41
CA LEU A 6 38.12 17.68 63.32
C LEU A 6 38.14 16.40 62.48
N THR A 7 39.14 16.27 61.61
CA THR A 7 39.37 15.06 60.81
C THR A 7 40.85 14.69 60.89
N SER A 8 41.13 13.43 61.24
CA SER A 8 42.47 12.85 61.24
C SER A 8 42.45 11.54 60.45
N PHE A 9 43.52 11.28 59.71
CA PHE A 9 43.70 10.07 58.90
C PHE A 9 44.90 9.22 59.35
N THR A 10 45.56 9.61 60.46
CA THR A 10 46.76 8.93 60.95
C THR A 10 46.60 8.63 62.44
N GLU A 11 46.98 7.42 62.83
CA GLU A 11 46.98 6.98 64.23
C GLU A 11 47.91 7.86 65.07
N GLY A 12 47.48 8.16 66.30
CA GLY A 12 48.30 8.89 67.26
C GLY A 12 47.52 9.76 68.23
N ALA A 13 48.23 10.31 69.20
CA ALA A 13 47.70 11.27 70.17
C ALA A 13 47.83 12.71 69.64
N TYR A 14 46.71 13.39 69.48
CA TYR A 14 46.64 14.77 69.03
C TYR A 14 46.20 15.69 70.16
N SER A 15 46.98 16.74 70.39
CA SER A 15 46.66 17.76 71.39
C SER A 15 45.82 18.87 70.73
N ILE A 16 44.57 19.03 71.15
CA ILE A 16 43.73 20.14 70.73
C ILE A 16 44.13 21.38 71.55
N PRO A 17 44.65 22.45 70.92
CA PRO A 17 45.12 23.63 71.63
C PRO A 17 43.97 24.36 72.32
N GLN A 18 44.31 25.12 73.36
CA GLN A 18 43.34 25.90 74.12
C GLN A 18 42.69 26.97 73.25
N ILE A 19 41.37 27.06 73.31
CA ILE A 19 40.61 28.06 72.57
C ILE A 19 40.33 29.22 73.53
N GLY A 20 40.88 30.39 73.22
CA GLY A 20 40.63 31.62 73.96
C GLY A 20 39.28 32.21 73.60
N ILE A 21 38.39 32.35 74.58
CA ILE A 21 37.10 33.02 74.44
C ILE A 21 37.24 34.41 75.11
N PRO A 22 37.28 35.50 74.33
CA PRO A 22 37.29 36.83 74.90
C PRO A 22 35.92 37.14 75.54
N TYR A 23 35.93 37.83 76.66
CA TYR A 23 34.71 38.34 77.30
C TYR A 23 34.97 39.72 77.90
N GLU A 24 33.90 40.50 78.03
CA GLU A 24 33.92 41.79 78.71
C GLU A 24 32.95 41.76 79.89
N ARG A 25 33.42 42.16 81.07
CA ARG A 25 32.58 42.25 82.27
C ARG A 25 32.92 43.52 83.03
N ASN A 26 31.92 44.38 83.25
CA ASN A 26 32.06 45.65 83.96
C ASN A 26 33.19 46.56 83.40
N GLY A 27 33.32 46.65 82.07
CA GLY A 27 34.29 47.53 81.40
C GLY A 27 35.75 47.01 81.38
N SER A 28 36.01 45.84 81.97
CA SER A 28 37.29 45.14 81.84
C SER A 28 37.18 44.00 80.84
N GLN A 29 38.06 44.00 79.84
CA GLN A 29 38.21 42.90 78.90
C GLN A 29 39.11 41.82 79.48
N GLY A 30 38.72 40.57 79.30
CA GLY A 30 39.48 39.38 79.69
C GLY A 30 39.36 38.29 78.63
N SER A 31 40.16 37.24 78.77
CA SER A 31 40.03 36.03 77.94
C SER A 31 40.07 34.82 78.85
N VAL A 32 39.10 33.92 78.69
CA VAL A 32 39.13 32.60 79.33
C VAL A 32 39.53 31.58 78.28
N PHE A 33 40.46 30.70 78.64
CA PHE A 33 40.91 29.64 77.77
C PHE A 33 40.20 28.33 78.10
N SER A 34 39.83 27.57 77.08
CA SER A 34 39.37 26.19 77.28
C SER A 34 40.54 25.32 77.76
N PRO A 35 40.28 24.23 78.50
CA PRO A 35 41.32 23.24 78.76
C PRO A 35 41.82 22.62 77.45
N THR A 36 43.09 22.21 77.43
CA THR A 36 43.66 21.39 76.36
C THR A 36 43.01 20.01 76.40
N LEU A 37 42.55 19.51 75.24
CA LEU A 37 41.97 18.17 75.14
C LEU A 37 42.91 17.25 74.36
N MET A 38 43.24 16.11 74.94
CA MET A 38 43.97 15.04 74.24
C MET A 38 42.97 14.15 73.52
N LEU A 39 43.11 14.05 72.20
CA LEU A 39 42.36 13.12 71.37
C LEU A 39 43.28 11.98 70.95
N GLU A 40 42.98 10.78 71.42
CA GLU A 40 43.66 9.56 70.99
C GLU A 40 42.88 8.96 69.82
N VAL A 41 43.51 8.91 68.65
CA VAL A 41 42.94 8.29 67.45
C VAL A 41 43.57 6.91 67.34
N ASN A 42 42.83 5.90 67.77
CA ASN A 42 43.21 4.51 67.62
C ASN A 42 42.70 3.98 66.28
N THR A 43 43.55 3.28 65.55
CA THR A 43 43.09 2.44 64.43
C THR A 43 42.79 1.05 64.95
N PHE A 44 41.78 0.39 64.38
CA PHE A 44 41.60 -1.03 64.63
C PHE A 44 42.74 -1.76 63.94
N ASP A 45 43.44 -2.61 64.68
CA ASP A 45 44.37 -3.56 64.09
C ASP A 45 43.55 -4.51 63.21
N VAL A 46 43.54 -4.24 61.91
CA VAL A 46 43.07 -5.21 60.93
C VAL A 46 44.20 -6.22 60.86
N GLY A 47 44.29 -7.04 61.92
CA GLY A 47 45.38 -8.00 62.12
C GLY A 47 45.61 -8.73 60.82
N GLU A 48 46.89 -8.90 60.45
CA GLU A 48 47.32 -9.46 59.16
C GLU A 48 46.29 -10.49 58.70
N ALA A 49 45.46 -10.11 57.74
CA ALA A 49 44.39 -10.96 57.24
C ALA A 49 45.07 -12.13 56.52
N THR A 50 45.50 -13.10 57.32
CA THR A 50 46.33 -14.23 56.92
C THR A 50 45.50 -15.18 56.05
N GLU A 51 44.17 -15.03 56.12
CA GLU A 51 43.23 -15.68 55.23
C GLU A 51 42.68 -14.67 54.22
N LEU A 52 43.10 -14.84 52.96
CA LEU A 52 42.46 -14.21 51.82
C LEU A 52 40.96 -14.51 51.88
N GLN A 53 40.14 -13.47 52.03
CA GLN A 53 38.69 -13.65 51.95
C GLN A 53 38.33 -14.17 50.56
N PRO A 54 37.43 -15.15 50.44
CA PRO A 54 37.01 -15.66 49.15
C PRO A 54 36.42 -14.51 48.32
N ILE A 55 36.81 -14.47 47.03
CA ILE A 55 36.25 -13.52 46.07
C ILE A 55 34.73 -13.69 46.11
N LYS A 56 34.01 -12.61 46.43
CA LYS A 56 32.54 -12.63 46.41
C LYS A 56 32.08 -13.00 45.02
N ASN A 57 31.16 -13.96 44.93
CA ASN A 57 30.57 -14.35 43.66
C ASN A 57 29.85 -13.17 43.01
N ILE A 58 29.85 -13.16 41.67
CA ILE A 58 29.06 -12.22 40.90
C ILE A 58 27.58 -12.46 41.25
N ILE A 59 26.88 -11.38 41.58
CA ILE A 59 25.43 -11.43 41.79
C ILE A 59 24.80 -11.56 40.40
N GLU A 60 24.31 -12.76 40.08
CA GLU A 60 23.55 -12.99 38.86
C GLU A 60 22.18 -12.32 39.01
N GLU A 61 21.92 -11.29 38.22
CA GLU A 61 20.60 -10.69 38.14
C GLU A 61 19.66 -11.65 37.41
N PRO A 62 18.48 -11.99 37.98
CA PRO A 62 17.56 -12.89 37.33
C PRO A 62 17.05 -12.24 36.04
N ILE A 63 17.16 -12.95 34.92
CA ILE A 63 16.64 -12.50 33.64
C ILE A 63 15.14 -12.25 33.78
N THR A 64 14.70 -11.04 33.50
CA THR A 64 13.29 -10.65 33.58
C THR A 64 12.68 -10.52 32.18
N PHE A 65 11.35 -10.62 32.09
CA PHE A 65 10.63 -10.45 30.83
C PHE A 65 10.92 -9.09 30.14
N TRP A 66 11.22 -8.06 30.94
CA TRP A 66 11.56 -6.72 30.46
C TRP A 66 12.83 -6.68 29.61
N ASP A 67 13.79 -7.58 29.87
CA ASP A 67 15.04 -7.68 29.10
C ASP A 67 14.79 -8.11 27.65
N PHE A 68 13.69 -8.83 27.40
CA PHE A 68 13.29 -9.30 26.07
C PHE A 68 12.37 -8.34 25.33
N LEU A 69 11.79 -7.36 26.02
CA LEU A 69 10.86 -6.39 25.44
C LEU A 69 11.41 -5.68 24.18
N PRO A 70 12.67 -5.18 24.13
CA PRO A 70 13.18 -4.54 22.92
C PRO A 70 13.27 -5.51 21.72
N TYR A 71 13.64 -6.76 21.97
CA TYR A 71 13.72 -7.79 20.92
C TYR A 71 12.32 -8.15 20.39
N ILE A 72 11.32 -8.26 21.27
CA ILE A 72 9.93 -8.50 20.89
C ILE A 72 9.41 -7.36 20.02
N ILE A 73 9.71 -6.10 20.38
CA ILE A 73 9.32 -4.92 19.59
C ILE A 73 9.95 -4.96 18.19
N ILE A 74 11.23 -5.32 18.08
CA ILE A 74 11.93 -5.43 16.79
C ILE A 74 11.30 -6.51 15.91
N VAL A 75 11.05 -7.70 16.47
CA VAL A 75 10.39 -8.79 15.73
C VAL A 75 8.98 -8.40 15.31
N LEU A 76 8.22 -7.75 16.18
CA LEU A 76 6.88 -7.26 15.86
C LEU A 76 6.92 -6.21 14.73
N ALA A 77 7.87 -5.27 14.76
CA ALA A 77 8.02 -4.27 13.70
C ALA A 77 8.35 -4.93 12.35
N LEU A 78 9.29 -5.89 12.32
CA LEU A 78 9.66 -6.61 11.11
C LEU A 78 8.50 -7.43 10.53
N THR A 79 7.72 -8.09 11.39
CA THR A 79 6.53 -8.85 10.95
C THR A 79 5.45 -7.92 10.37
N LEU A 80 5.23 -6.75 10.98
CA LEU A 80 4.29 -5.74 10.48
C LEU A 80 4.74 -5.18 9.12
N ILE A 81 6.02 -4.86 8.96
CA ILE A 81 6.59 -4.41 7.68
C ILE A 81 6.43 -5.51 6.62
N GLY A 82 6.78 -6.76 6.94
CA GLY A 82 6.61 -7.90 6.03
C GLY A 82 5.16 -8.10 5.61
N LEU A 83 4.21 -7.96 6.54
CA LEU A 83 2.77 -8.04 6.27
C LEU A 83 2.30 -6.91 5.34
N VAL A 84 2.75 -5.67 5.56
CA VAL A 84 2.43 -4.54 4.69
C VAL A 84 2.98 -4.76 3.29
N VAL A 85 4.25 -5.16 3.16
CA VAL A 85 4.88 -5.48 1.86
C VAL A 85 4.12 -6.61 1.16
N TRP A 86 3.78 -7.68 1.87
CA TRP A 86 2.99 -8.79 1.32
C TRP A 86 1.61 -8.34 0.85
N LEU A 87 0.91 -7.50 1.61
CA LEU A 87 -0.39 -6.95 1.20
C LEU A 87 -0.28 -6.05 -0.03
N LEU A 88 0.77 -5.23 -0.13
CA LEU A 88 1.02 -4.38 -1.29
C LEU A 88 1.32 -5.20 -2.55
N ILE A 89 2.18 -6.23 -2.44
CA ILE A 89 2.48 -7.16 -3.54
C ILE A 89 1.21 -7.89 -3.96
N ARG A 90 0.43 -8.43 -3.00
CA ARG A 90 -0.83 -9.12 -3.28
C ARG A 90 -1.85 -8.20 -3.96
N ARG A 91 -1.89 -6.91 -3.58
CA ARG A 91 -2.74 -5.92 -4.23
C ARG A 91 -2.30 -5.66 -5.67
N ASN A 92 -0.99 -5.57 -5.93
CA ASN A 92 -0.47 -5.34 -7.27
C ASN A 92 -0.66 -6.56 -8.18
N GLN A 93 -0.39 -7.77 -7.68
CA GLN A 93 -0.62 -9.01 -8.43
C GLN A 93 -2.10 -9.23 -8.76
N ARG A 94 -3.04 -8.80 -7.90
CA ARG A 94 -4.47 -8.82 -8.27
C ARG A 94 -4.79 -7.85 -9.41
N LYS A 95 -4.13 -6.69 -9.46
CA LYS A 95 -4.30 -5.74 -10.58
C LYS A 95 -3.67 -6.28 -11.87
N GLU A 96 -2.49 -6.89 -11.77
CA GLU A 96 -1.80 -7.49 -12.91
C GLU A 96 -2.51 -8.74 -13.43
N MET A 97 -3.04 -9.62 -12.57
CA MET A 97 -3.86 -10.73 -13.03
C MET A 97 -5.17 -10.25 -13.68
N LEU A 98 -5.79 -9.17 -13.18
CA LEU A 98 -6.94 -8.57 -13.86
C LEU A 98 -6.56 -7.95 -15.22
N ALA A 99 -5.37 -7.34 -15.33
CA ALA A 99 -4.85 -6.78 -16.59
C ALA A 99 -4.41 -7.86 -17.60
N GLU A 100 -3.88 -8.99 -17.14
CA GLU A 100 -3.48 -10.14 -17.98
C GLU A 100 -4.71 -10.91 -18.51
N PHE A 101 -5.77 -11.02 -17.70
CA PHE A 101 -7.07 -11.53 -18.17
C PHE A 101 -7.75 -10.57 -19.18
N GLU A 102 -7.36 -9.30 -19.21
CA GLU A 102 -7.81 -8.34 -20.22
C GLU A 102 -7.06 -8.51 -21.55
N LYS A 103 -5.79 -8.93 -21.52
CA LYS A 103 -4.95 -9.16 -22.73
C LYS A 103 -5.37 -10.37 -23.56
N LYS A 104 -6.33 -11.19 -23.11
CA LYS A 104 -6.89 -12.29 -23.92
C LYS A 104 -8.41 -12.30 -23.98
N LYS A 105 -9.06 -11.15 -23.86
CA LYS A 105 -10.39 -11.00 -24.47
C LYS A 105 -10.19 -10.74 -25.96
N LEU A 106 -10.87 -11.50 -26.81
CA LEU A 106 -10.90 -11.18 -28.24
C LEU A 106 -11.35 -9.71 -28.37
N PRO A 107 -10.74 -8.93 -29.28
CA PRO A 107 -11.17 -7.55 -29.51
C PRO A 107 -12.68 -7.47 -29.72
N ALA A 108 -13.32 -6.44 -29.16
CA ALA A 108 -14.77 -6.24 -29.18
C ALA A 108 -15.38 -6.40 -30.59
N HIS A 109 -14.69 -5.88 -31.62
CA HIS A 109 -15.13 -5.95 -33.01
C HIS A 109 -15.13 -7.39 -33.55
N ILE A 110 -14.17 -8.24 -33.16
CA ILE A 110 -14.13 -9.65 -33.59
C ILE A 110 -15.32 -10.42 -33.01
N ILE A 111 -15.63 -10.18 -31.73
CA ILE A 111 -16.77 -10.80 -31.06
C ILE A 111 -18.08 -10.36 -31.72
N ALA A 112 -18.26 -9.05 -31.92
CA ALA A 112 -19.46 -8.50 -32.53
C ALA A 112 -19.66 -8.99 -33.98
N LEU A 113 -18.61 -8.96 -34.81
CA LEU A 113 -18.67 -9.46 -36.19
C LEU A 113 -19.02 -10.95 -36.26
N SER A 114 -18.42 -11.78 -35.40
CA SER A 114 -18.75 -13.20 -35.32
C SER A 114 -20.21 -13.44 -34.92
N LYS A 115 -20.74 -12.67 -33.98
CA LYS A 115 -22.15 -12.78 -33.56
C LYS A 115 -23.10 -12.30 -34.65
N LEU A 116 -22.77 -11.22 -35.36
CA LEU A 116 -23.55 -10.73 -36.50
C LEU A 116 -23.60 -11.74 -37.64
N GLU A 117 -22.48 -12.39 -37.95
CA GLU A 117 -22.42 -13.43 -38.98
C GLU A 117 -23.33 -14.62 -38.63
N LYS A 118 -23.27 -15.09 -37.37
CA LYS A 118 -24.17 -16.16 -36.89
C LYS A 118 -25.64 -15.75 -36.95
N LEU A 119 -25.94 -14.49 -36.61
CA LEU A 119 -27.30 -13.96 -36.68
C LEU A 119 -27.82 -13.90 -38.12
N GLN A 120 -26.97 -13.54 -39.08
CA GLN A 120 -27.29 -13.53 -40.50
C GLN A 120 -27.59 -14.94 -41.02
N GLN A 121 -26.75 -15.92 -40.68
CA GLN A 121 -26.92 -17.33 -41.06
C GLN A 121 -28.19 -17.96 -40.46
N ALA A 122 -28.67 -17.45 -39.33
CA ALA A 122 -29.89 -17.97 -38.69
C ALA A 122 -31.17 -17.61 -39.46
N GLU A 123 -31.14 -16.58 -40.33
CA GLU A 123 -32.27 -16.14 -41.18
C GLU A 123 -33.59 -15.95 -40.40
N LEU A 124 -33.49 -15.51 -39.15
CA LEU A 124 -34.61 -15.52 -38.19
C LEU A 124 -35.81 -14.70 -38.68
N TRP A 125 -35.59 -13.51 -39.24
CA TRP A 125 -36.69 -12.67 -39.72
C TRP A 125 -37.37 -13.25 -40.96
N GLN A 126 -36.65 -14.01 -41.80
CA GLN A 126 -37.22 -14.69 -42.97
C GLN A 126 -38.12 -15.86 -42.56
N LYS A 127 -37.85 -16.45 -41.39
CA LYS A 127 -38.67 -17.50 -40.76
C LYS A 127 -39.85 -16.95 -39.94
N GLY A 128 -40.05 -15.63 -39.94
CA GLY A 128 -41.09 -14.96 -39.15
C GLY A 128 -40.71 -14.73 -37.68
N GLU A 129 -39.49 -15.06 -37.25
CA GLU A 129 -39.00 -14.86 -35.88
C GLU A 129 -38.43 -13.43 -35.68
N ILE A 130 -39.18 -12.41 -36.11
CA ILE A 130 -38.77 -11.00 -36.13
C ILE A 130 -38.37 -10.50 -34.74
N LYS A 131 -39.15 -10.86 -33.71
CA LYS A 131 -38.88 -10.43 -32.33
C LYS A 131 -37.56 -11.00 -31.80
N LEU A 132 -37.26 -12.25 -32.12
CA LEU A 132 -36.02 -12.90 -31.72
C LEU A 132 -34.83 -12.26 -32.44
N PHE A 133 -34.97 -12.03 -33.75
CA PHE A 133 -33.96 -11.33 -34.55
C PHE A 133 -33.63 -9.95 -33.97
N GLN A 134 -34.63 -9.10 -33.76
CA GLN A 134 -34.42 -7.74 -33.23
C GLN A 134 -33.83 -7.74 -31.83
N SER A 135 -34.23 -8.71 -30.99
CA SER A 135 -33.66 -8.87 -29.66
C SER A 135 -32.17 -9.23 -29.72
N GLN A 136 -31.78 -10.18 -30.57
CA GLN A 136 -30.38 -10.58 -30.72
C GLN A 136 -29.55 -9.47 -31.38
N LEU A 137 -30.07 -8.82 -32.41
CA LEU A 137 -29.38 -7.73 -33.10
C LEU A 137 -29.05 -6.58 -32.15
N THR A 138 -30.04 -6.14 -31.36
CA THR A 138 -29.82 -5.06 -30.38
C THR A 138 -28.96 -5.49 -29.20
N PHE A 139 -29.00 -6.77 -28.80
CA PHE A 139 -28.11 -7.29 -27.78
C PHE A 139 -26.64 -7.22 -28.24
N ILE A 140 -26.35 -7.63 -29.47
CA ILE A 140 -24.99 -7.55 -30.05
C ILE A 140 -24.51 -6.10 -30.13
N LEU A 141 -25.37 -5.17 -30.54
CA LEU A 141 -25.04 -3.74 -30.56
C LEU A 141 -24.70 -3.23 -29.15
N ARG A 142 -25.53 -3.54 -28.15
CA ARG A 142 -25.33 -3.09 -26.75
C ARG A 142 -24.04 -3.64 -26.17
N GLU A 143 -23.78 -4.93 -26.35
CA GLU A 143 -22.53 -5.56 -25.92
C GLU A 143 -21.31 -4.92 -26.59
N TYR A 144 -21.39 -4.63 -27.90
CA TYR A 144 -20.31 -3.94 -28.60
C TYR A 144 -20.07 -2.52 -28.05
N LEU A 145 -21.12 -1.77 -27.73
CA LEU A 145 -21.01 -0.44 -27.12
C LEU A 145 -20.35 -0.49 -25.73
N GLU A 146 -20.68 -1.49 -24.91
CA GLU A 146 -20.02 -1.73 -23.62
C GLU A 146 -18.54 -2.05 -23.78
N ASP A 147 -18.22 -3.01 -24.63
CA ASP A 147 -16.84 -3.48 -24.75
C ASP A 147 -15.94 -2.42 -25.40
N ARG A 148 -16.43 -1.74 -26.45
CA ARG A 148 -15.67 -0.78 -27.26
C ARG A 148 -15.66 0.63 -26.69
N PHE A 149 -16.83 1.16 -26.32
CA PHE A 149 -17.01 2.57 -25.92
C PHE A 149 -17.18 2.74 -24.41
N LYS A 150 -17.19 1.64 -23.63
CA LYS A 150 -17.39 1.65 -22.17
C LYS A 150 -18.71 2.31 -21.75
N ILE A 151 -19.72 2.26 -22.63
CA ILE A 151 -21.08 2.72 -22.38
C ILE A 151 -21.87 1.54 -21.81
N PRO A 152 -22.49 1.61 -20.61
CA PRO A 152 -23.20 0.49 -19.96
C PRO A 152 -24.53 0.11 -20.65
N ALA A 153 -24.48 -0.18 -21.94
CA ALA A 153 -25.63 -0.30 -22.82
C ALA A 153 -26.52 -1.54 -22.57
N LEU A 154 -26.06 -2.58 -21.87
CA LEU A 154 -26.93 -3.70 -21.46
C LEU A 154 -27.83 -3.31 -20.28
N GLU A 155 -27.38 -2.39 -19.43
CA GLU A 155 -28.10 -1.92 -18.24
C GLU A 155 -28.86 -0.61 -18.47
N SER A 156 -28.56 0.09 -19.57
CA SER A 156 -29.20 1.35 -19.94
C SER A 156 -30.44 1.21 -20.83
N THR A 157 -31.35 2.18 -20.72
CA THR A 157 -32.46 2.36 -21.67
C THR A 157 -31.96 2.87 -23.02
N SER A 158 -32.77 2.75 -24.07
CA SER A 158 -32.40 3.21 -25.42
C SER A 158 -32.09 4.72 -25.47
N ASP A 159 -32.81 5.54 -24.69
CA ASP A 159 -32.57 6.99 -24.64
C ASP A 159 -31.27 7.33 -23.91
N GLU A 160 -30.96 6.65 -22.81
CA GLU A 160 -29.69 6.80 -22.08
C GLU A 160 -28.49 6.42 -22.96
N ILE A 161 -28.60 5.32 -23.72
CA ILE A 161 -27.54 4.91 -24.66
C ILE A 161 -27.29 6.01 -25.70
N VAL A 162 -28.34 6.62 -26.22
CA VAL A 162 -28.21 7.70 -27.22
C VAL A 162 -27.55 8.93 -26.61
N ASP A 163 -27.86 9.25 -25.35
CA ASP A 163 -27.22 10.37 -24.64
C ASP A 163 -25.76 10.11 -24.32
N ASP A 164 -25.37 8.86 -24.03
CA ASP A 164 -23.97 8.48 -23.85
C ASP A 164 -23.21 8.44 -25.19
N LEU A 165 -23.83 8.00 -26.28
CA LEU A 165 -23.24 8.04 -27.61
C LEU A 165 -22.91 9.47 -28.05
N LYS A 166 -23.72 10.47 -27.69
CA LYS A 166 -23.43 11.89 -27.98
C LYS A 166 -22.18 12.43 -27.28
N LYS A 167 -21.72 11.77 -26.21
CA LYS A 167 -20.50 12.15 -25.48
C LYS A 167 -19.23 11.57 -26.12
N THR A 168 -19.38 10.71 -27.13
CA THR A 168 -18.27 10.11 -27.87
C THR A 168 -17.95 10.91 -29.14
N ASP A 169 -16.76 10.72 -29.71
CA ASP A 169 -16.32 11.37 -30.96
C ASP A 169 -16.98 10.80 -32.24
N LEU A 170 -18.16 10.19 -32.12
CA LEU A 170 -18.90 9.63 -33.25
C LEU A 170 -19.61 10.74 -34.03
N GLU A 171 -19.64 10.58 -35.36
CA GLU A 171 -20.39 11.49 -36.24
C GLU A 171 -21.89 11.45 -35.91
N GLU A 172 -22.54 12.61 -35.91
CA GLU A 172 -23.95 12.76 -35.56
C GLU A 172 -24.87 11.88 -36.45
N VAL A 173 -24.49 11.69 -37.72
CA VAL A 173 -25.18 10.81 -38.66
C VAL A 173 -25.18 9.35 -38.19
N ILE A 174 -24.07 8.87 -37.63
CA ILE A 174 -23.93 7.50 -37.11
C ILE A 174 -24.80 7.35 -35.85
N THR A 175 -24.71 8.30 -34.93
CA THR A 175 -25.51 8.32 -33.70
C THR A 175 -27.02 8.36 -34.01
N GLY A 176 -27.43 9.13 -35.02
CA GLY A 176 -28.83 9.17 -35.48
C GLY A 176 -29.33 7.83 -36.03
N LYS A 177 -28.49 7.11 -36.78
CA LYS A 177 -28.82 5.75 -37.27
C LYS A 177 -28.99 4.77 -36.11
N LEU A 178 -28.07 4.77 -35.15
CA LEU A 178 -28.16 3.89 -33.97
C LEU A 178 -29.41 4.18 -33.12
N LYS A 179 -29.75 5.47 -32.95
CA LYS A 179 -31.00 5.89 -32.29
C LYS A 179 -32.23 5.28 -32.96
N ASN A 180 -32.34 5.42 -34.28
CA ASN A 180 -33.48 4.87 -35.03
C ASN A 180 -33.59 3.35 -34.83
N ILE A 181 -32.48 2.63 -34.89
CA ILE A 181 -32.45 1.16 -34.71
C ILE A 181 -32.93 0.78 -33.30
N LEU A 182 -32.42 1.44 -32.25
CA LEU A 182 -32.82 1.17 -30.88
C LEU A 182 -34.33 1.44 -30.66
N GLN A 183 -34.84 2.55 -31.21
CA GLN A 183 -36.27 2.90 -31.13
C GLN A 183 -37.14 1.91 -31.90
N THR A 184 -36.74 1.50 -33.10
CA THR A 184 -37.46 0.46 -33.88
C THR A 184 -37.50 -0.86 -33.10
N ALA A 185 -36.41 -1.25 -32.45
CA ALA A 185 -36.37 -2.48 -31.66
C ALA A 185 -37.31 -2.43 -30.45
N ASP A 186 -37.43 -1.28 -29.77
CA ASP A 186 -38.37 -1.11 -28.67
C ASP A 186 -39.83 -1.19 -29.14
N LEU A 187 -40.15 -0.61 -30.31
CA LEU A 187 -41.47 -0.76 -30.94
C LEU A 187 -41.80 -2.23 -31.26
N VAL A 188 -40.84 -3.02 -31.74
CA VAL A 188 -41.03 -4.46 -32.00
C VAL A 188 -41.21 -5.23 -30.69
N LYS A 189 -40.45 -4.91 -29.64
CA LYS A 189 -40.47 -5.61 -28.34
C LYS A 189 -41.76 -5.35 -27.56
N PHE A 190 -42.26 -4.11 -27.57
CA PHE A 190 -43.35 -3.65 -26.71
C PHE A 190 -44.65 -3.33 -27.46
N ALA A 191 -44.59 -2.77 -28.65
CA ALA A 191 -45.77 -2.31 -29.39
C ALA A 191 -46.35 -3.35 -30.38
N LYS A 192 -45.78 -4.58 -30.41
CA LYS A 192 -46.16 -5.65 -31.36
C LYS A 192 -46.18 -5.16 -32.82
N SER A 193 -45.30 -4.22 -33.15
CA SER A 193 -45.14 -3.75 -34.52
C SER A 193 -44.32 -4.76 -35.32
N GLU A 194 -44.75 -5.04 -36.55
CA GLU A 194 -44.01 -5.81 -37.54
C GLU A 194 -43.54 -4.84 -38.64
N PRO A 195 -42.36 -4.22 -38.48
CA PRO A 195 -41.83 -3.34 -39.52
C PRO A 195 -41.53 -4.13 -40.81
N PRO A 196 -41.47 -3.45 -41.96
CA PRO A 196 -41.14 -4.07 -43.24
C PRO A 196 -39.80 -4.82 -43.19
N VAL A 197 -39.68 -5.89 -43.99
CA VAL A 197 -38.46 -6.71 -44.08
C VAL A 197 -37.21 -5.88 -44.41
N GLU A 198 -37.38 -4.84 -45.23
CA GLU A 198 -36.33 -3.89 -45.61
C GLU A 198 -35.69 -3.19 -44.40
N VAL A 199 -36.48 -2.89 -43.37
CA VAL A 199 -36.01 -2.23 -42.15
C VAL A 199 -35.10 -3.15 -41.33
N HIS A 200 -35.34 -4.47 -41.38
CA HIS A 200 -34.50 -5.45 -40.70
C HIS A 200 -33.13 -5.58 -41.34
N ASP A 201 -33.10 -5.64 -42.68
CA ASP A 201 -31.84 -5.70 -43.42
C ASP A 201 -31.06 -4.39 -43.27
N GLU A 202 -31.74 -3.24 -43.37
CA GLU A 202 -31.11 -1.93 -43.16
C GLU A 202 -30.51 -1.79 -41.76
N ALA A 203 -31.23 -2.22 -40.71
CA ALA A 203 -30.72 -2.21 -39.34
C ALA A 203 -29.48 -3.11 -39.18
N PHE A 204 -29.48 -4.29 -39.80
CA PHE A 204 -28.33 -5.19 -39.79
C PHE A 204 -27.12 -4.56 -40.48
N GLN A 205 -27.29 -4.02 -41.68
CA GLN A 205 -26.20 -3.38 -42.43
C GLN A 205 -25.65 -2.15 -41.72
N ASN A 206 -26.51 -1.35 -41.10
CA ASN A 206 -26.09 -0.19 -40.32
C ASN A 206 -25.24 -0.59 -39.10
N ILE A 207 -25.63 -1.63 -38.35
CA ILE A 207 -24.84 -2.13 -37.23
C ILE A 207 -23.52 -2.76 -37.72
N LEU A 208 -23.56 -3.56 -38.78
CA LEU A 208 -22.37 -4.16 -39.37
C LEU A 208 -21.36 -3.10 -39.84
N GLY A 209 -21.86 -2.08 -40.54
CA GLY A 209 -21.07 -0.94 -41.00
C GLY A 209 -20.48 -0.15 -39.83
N PHE A 210 -21.26 0.07 -38.77
CA PHE A 210 -20.79 0.74 -37.55
C PHE A 210 -19.64 -0.02 -36.88
N VAL A 211 -19.78 -1.34 -36.68
CA VAL A 211 -18.72 -2.16 -36.07
C VAL A 211 -17.44 -2.10 -36.92
N LYS A 212 -17.56 -2.21 -38.26
CA LYS A 212 -16.40 -2.14 -39.17
C LYS A 212 -15.74 -0.76 -39.18
N ALA A 213 -16.52 0.31 -39.18
CA ALA A 213 -16.01 1.68 -39.20
C ALA A 213 -15.31 2.08 -37.89
N THR A 214 -15.60 1.38 -36.79
CA THR A 214 -15.08 1.70 -35.45
C THR A 214 -14.01 0.73 -34.97
N ILE A 215 -13.46 -0.11 -35.86
CA ILE A 215 -12.32 -0.98 -35.57
C ILE A 215 -11.11 -0.10 -35.17
N PRO A 216 -10.48 -0.35 -34.01
CA PRO A 216 -9.27 0.38 -33.62
C PRO A 216 -8.16 0.14 -34.63
N GLN A 217 -7.53 1.22 -35.09
CA GLN A 217 -6.27 1.15 -35.83
C GLN A 217 -5.21 0.56 -34.88
N PRO A 218 -4.36 -0.37 -35.35
CA PRO A 218 -3.23 -0.84 -34.54
C PRO A 218 -2.31 0.34 -34.23
N GLU A 219 -1.99 0.55 -32.95
CA GLU A 219 -0.89 1.44 -32.56
C GLU A 219 0.43 0.86 -33.13
N PRO A 220 1.34 1.70 -33.64
CA PRO A 220 2.65 1.22 -34.07
C PRO A 220 3.36 0.59 -32.87
N GLU A 221 3.75 -0.67 -33.01
CA GLU A 221 4.52 -1.42 -32.02
C GLU A 221 5.81 -0.63 -31.71
N GLU A 222 5.94 -0.09 -30.49
CA GLU A 222 7.23 0.37 -29.99
C GLU A 222 8.11 -0.88 -29.82
N ASP A 223 9.02 -1.05 -30.77
CA ASP A 223 10.07 -2.05 -30.80
C ASP A 223 10.96 -1.83 -29.56
N THR A 224 10.66 -2.51 -28.45
CA THR A 224 11.59 -2.60 -27.32
C THR A 224 12.77 -3.46 -27.77
N GLU A 225 13.80 -2.80 -28.31
CA GLU A 225 15.11 -3.39 -28.55
C GLU A 225 15.61 -4.06 -27.26
N GLU A 226 15.71 -5.39 -27.29
CA GLU A 226 16.46 -6.18 -26.32
C GLU A 226 17.95 -5.81 -26.44
N THR A 227 18.45 -4.91 -25.59
CA THR A 227 19.89 -4.77 -25.39
C THR A 227 20.42 -5.98 -24.63
N ASP A 228 20.88 -6.97 -25.39
CA ASP A 228 21.66 -8.12 -24.96
C ASP A 228 23.05 -7.67 -24.49
N THR A 229 23.23 -7.42 -23.18
CA THR A 229 24.56 -7.27 -22.58
C THR A 229 25.15 -8.64 -22.24
N SER A 230 25.59 -9.36 -23.26
CA SER A 230 26.54 -10.47 -23.11
C SER A 230 27.95 -9.91 -22.90
N THR A 231 28.35 -9.73 -21.64
CA THR A 231 29.75 -9.40 -21.30
C THR A 231 30.49 -10.70 -21.03
N ALA A 232 31.09 -11.27 -22.06
CA ALA A 232 31.98 -12.42 -21.95
C ALA A 232 33.27 -12.03 -21.20
N LYS A 233 33.48 -12.63 -20.03
CA LYS A 233 34.75 -12.63 -19.31
C LYS A 233 35.58 -13.81 -19.84
N GLY A 234 36.49 -13.53 -20.76
CA GLY A 234 37.51 -14.47 -21.24
C GLY A 234 38.85 -14.18 -20.56
N ASP A 235 39.46 -15.24 -20.05
CA ASP A 235 40.73 -15.28 -19.31
C ASP A 235 41.95 -14.76 -20.10
N PRO A 236 43.02 -14.29 -19.42
CA PRO A 236 44.26 -13.92 -20.07
C PRO A 236 45.20 -15.13 -20.21
N VAL A 237 45.68 -15.39 -21.43
CA VAL A 237 46.82 -16.28 -21.70
C VAL A 237 47.84 -15.54 -22.58
N ASN A 238 48.95 -15.19 -21.94
CA ASN A 238 50.35 -15.33 -22.37
C ASN A 238 50.84 -14.70 -23.70
N ASP A 239 51.78 -13.76 -23.57
CA ASP A 239 53.08 -13.77 -24.27
C ASP A 239 54.14 -13.05 -23.41
#